data_AF-A0A150K4L3-F1
#
_entry.id   AF-A0A150K4L3-F1
#
_cell.length_a   1.000
_cell.length_b   1.000
_cell.length_c   1.000
_cell.angle_alpha   90.00
_cell.angle_beta   90.00
_cell.angle_gamma   90.00
#
_symmetry.space_group_name_H-M   'P 1'
#
loop_
_entity.id
_entity.type
_entity.pdbx_description
1 polymer ?
#
loop_
_entity_poly.entity_id
_entity_poly.type
_entity_poly.pdbx_seq_one_letter_code
_entity_poly.pdbx_strand_id
1 'polypeptide(L)'
;MNSRTDVLFWAISRHFVVEQEYRILFLSENRDEMWLANTKKKNFPLVRLLRYDIDWGNWLYRDIRDCCAQAEDLCKQIKRLAPRVLNIYVSEYAPVDDYEIYLDEPMHINGGKTELRSVLIEGENPGPGISKLRPFTESRLAIAPETMSGDAYALQRTVFEAEARREEEERQLFDAGRPFFTYVFLAVQIAVFIVMSLTGGTQNTQNLIRFGAKYNPLIMEGQYWRLIMPVFIHIGIMHLFMNSLSLYYIGPLVERIYGKARFALIYLFAGFTGCLASFLFSPSLSAGASGAIFGLFGALLYIGTAYRDLFFRTMGPSVITLIIINLVFGFSVSGIDNFGHLGGLFGGFLAACIVHFPKRKRIGVQLPALLIAAFLVYMGLRGIHPAD
;
A
#
# COMPACT_ATOMS: atom_id res chain seq x y z
N MET A 1 28.16 11.89 30.81
CA MET A 1 26.80 12.00 31.38
C MET A 1 25.93 12.54 30.27
N ASN A 2 24.83 11.87 29.94
CA ASN A 2 23.90 12.40 28.93
C ASN A 2 23.23 13.65 29.49
N SER A 3 23.06 14.68 28.67
CA SER A 3 22.33 15.88 29.07
C SER A 3 20.87 15.54 29.33
N ARG A 4 20.18 16.33 30.16
CA ARG A 4 18.74 16.10 30.43
C ARG A 4 17.91 16.28 29.15
N THR A 5 18.37 17.15 28.25
CA THR A 5 17.80 17.38 26.92
C THR A 5 18.00 16.18 25.98
N ASP A 6 19.14 15.46 26.04
CA ASP A 6 19.32 14.17 25.35
C ASP A 6 18.21 13.17 25.73
N VAL A 7 17.98 13.02 27.04
CA VAL A 7 17.01 12.07 27.58
C VAL A 7 15.59 12.46 27.15
N LEU A 8 15.24 13.74 27.24
CA LEU A 8 13.96 14.28 26.78
C LEU A 8 13.72 14.04 25.29
N PHE A 9 14.70 14.35 24.45
CA PHE A 9 14.63 14.17 23.01
C PHE A 9 14.30 12.70 22.68
N TRP A 10 15.09 11.75 23.18
CA TRP A 10 14.88 10.33 22.87
C TRP A 10 13.63 9.75 23.54
N ALA A 11 13.19 10.29 24.69
CA ALA A 11 11.93 9.87 25.32
C ALA A 11 10.72 10.27 24.45
N ILE A 12 10.73 11.49 23.90
CA ILE A 12 9.69 11.99 22.99
C ILE A 12 9.75 11.21 21.67
N SER A 13 10.93 11.00 21.09
CA SER A 13 11.11 10.15 19.90
C SER A 13 10.54 8.75 20.12
N ARG A 14 10.82 8.12 21.28
CA ARG A 14 10.27 6.81 21.64
C ARG A 14 8.74 6.83 21.68
N HIS A 15 8.13 7.85 22.25
CA HIS A 15 6.67 7.95 22.26
C HIS A 15 6.10 8.00 20.83
N PHE A 16 6.62 8.88 19.98
CA PHE A 16 6.11 9.00 18.62
C PHE A 16 6.39 7.75 17.78
N VAL A 17 7.62 7.26 17.82
CA VAL A 17 8.04 6.11 17.00
C VAL A 17 7.42 4.84 17.52
N VAL A 18 7.55 4.49 18.80
CA VAL A 18 7.13 3.19 19.34
C VAL A 18 5.63 3.14 19.66
N GLU A 19 5.12 4.14 20.37
CA GLU A 19 3.74 4.11 20.90
C GLU A 19 2.72 4.67 19.90
N GLN A 20 3.10 5.70 19.13
CA GLN A 20 2.21 6.33 18.13
C GLN A 20 2.47 5.86 16.69
N GLU A 21 3.34 4.89 16.47
CA GLU A 21 3.67 4.31 15.16
C GLU A 21 4.14 5.32 14.09
N TYR A 22 4.82 6.39 14.48
CA TYR A 22 5.49 7.28 13.51
C TYR A 22 6.74 6.62 12.97
N ARG A 23 7.09 6.98 11.73
CA ARG A 23 8.32 6.57 11.03
C ARG A 23 9.31 7.71 10.98
N ILE A 24 10.59 7.38 10.98
CA ILE A 24 11.65 8.36 10.82
C ILE A 24 11.80 8.65 9.32
N LEU A 25 11.52 9.88 8.91
CA LEU A 25 11.75 10.36 7.54
C LEU A 25 13.18 10.87 7.36
N PHE A 26 13.67 11.55 8.39
CA PHE A 26 15.00 12.14 8.41
C PHE A 26 15.52 12.17 9.85
N LEU A 27 16.82 11.96 9.99
CA LEU A 27 17.57 12.13 11.22
C LEU A 27 18.89 12.82 10.86
N SER A 28 19.20 13.93 11.50
CA SER A 28 20.46 14.64 11.29
C SER A 28 21.67 13.79 11.68
N GLU A 29 22.85 14.09 11.13
CA GLU A 29 24.09 13.37 11.46
C GLU A 29 24.42 13.46 12.97
N ASN A 30 24.19 14.64 13.56
CA ASN A 30 24.36 14.90 14.98
C ASN A 30 23.25 14.31 15.86
N ARG A 31 22.18 13.79 15.24
CA ARG A 31 21.00 13.21 15.89
C ARG A 31 20.30 14.16 16.87
N ASP A 32 20.34 15.44 16.55
CA ASP A 32 19.67 16.54 17.24
C ASP A 32 18.37 16.96 16.54
N GLU A 33 18.16 16.59 15.28
CA GLU A 33 16.95 16.88 14.53
C GLU A 33 16.36 15.61 13.93
N MET A 34 15.05 15.42 14.10
CA MET A 34 14.32 14.27 13.59
C MET A 34 12.98 14.70 13.00
N TRP A 35 12.72 14.25 11.77
CA TRP A 35 11.40 14.37 11.15
C TRP A 35 10.70 13.03 11.16
N LEU A 36 9.47 13.04 11.64
CA LEU A 36 8.64 11.88 11.87
C LEU A 36 7.32 11.99 11.10
N ALA A 37 6.87 10.91 10.48
CA ALA A 37 5.58 10.88 9.81
C ALA A 37 4.73 9.66 10.15
N ASN A 38 3.43 9.89 10.27
CA ASN A 38 2.41 8.85 10.36
C ASN A 38 1.20 9.22 9.50
N THR A 39 1.04 8.57 8.35
CA THR A 39 -0.10 8.85 7.46
C THR A 39 -1.41 8.24 7.97
N LYS A 40 -1.43 7.41 9.00
CA LYS A 40 -2.71 6.96 9.58
C LYS A 40 -3.37 8.08 10.40
N LYS A 41 -2.57 9.00 10.96
CA LYS A 41 -3.06 10.11 11.79
C LYS A 41 -3.67 11.22 10.93
N LYS A 42 -4.84 11.72 11.37
CA LYS A 42 -5.51 12.88 10.74
C LYS A 42 -4.98 14.19 11.31
N ASN A 43 -4.78 14.23 12.62
CA ASN A 43 -4.20 15.37 13.33
C ASN A 43 -2.69 15.14 13.48
N PHE A 44 -1.89 16.09 13.02
CA PHE A 44 -0.42 16.06 13.07
C PHE A 44 0.25 14.82 12.41
N PRO A 45 -0.01 14.53 11.12
CA PRO A 45 0.67 13.45 10.42
C PRO A 45 2.18 13.66 10.26
N LEU A 46 2.69 14.86 10.51
CA LEU A 46 4.10 15.22 10.45
C LEU A 46 4.53 15.88 11.77
N VAL A 47 5.61 15.40 12.35
CA VAL A 47 6.19 15.89 13.60
C VAL A 47 7.68 16.14 13.37
N ARG A 48 8.17 17.31 13.76
CA ARG A 48 9.59 17.60 13.86
C ARG A 48 9.97 17.66 15.34
N LEU A 49 11.11 17.07 15.67
CA LEU A 49 11.74 17.18 16.97
C LEU A 49 13.15 17.75 16.77
N LEU A 50 13.43 18.89 17.39
CA LEU A 50 14.73 19.54 17.37
C LEU A 50 15.24 19.71 18.80
N ARG A 51 16.44 19.20 19.07
CA ARG A 51 17.19 19.50 20.29
C ARG A 51 18.23 20.57 19.98
N TYR A 52 18.02 21.76 20.50
CA TYR A 52 18.91 22.89 20.26
C TYR A 52 18.77 23.87 21.42
N ASP A 53 19.89 24.43 21.89
CA ASP A 53 19.87 25.44 22.95
C ASP A 53 19.57 26.81 22.34
N ILE A 54 18.37 27.31 22.64
CA ILE A 54 17.83 28.51 21.99
C ILE A 54 18.17 29.75 22.80
N ASP A 55 19.04 30.60 22.26
CA ASP A 55 19.45 31.84 22.93
C ASP A 55 18.39 32.96 22.83
N TRP A 56 17.74 33.11 21.67
CA TRP A 56 16.88 34.26 21.34
C TRP A 56 15.61 33.86 20.58
N GLY A 57 14.50 34.54 20.84
CA GLY A 57 13.20 34.35 20.20
C GLY A 57 13.22 34.67 18.72
N ASN A 58 14.07 35.61 18.27
CA ASN A 58 14.28 35.87 16.84
C ASN A 58 14.86 34.66 16.08
N TRP A 59 15.75 33.89 16.73
CA TRP A 59 16.27 32.66 16.14
C TRP A 59 15.14 31.63 16.04
N LEU A 60 14.35 31.48 17.11
CA LEU A 60 13.19 30.59 17.14
C LEU A 60 12.21 30.93 16.01
N TYR A 61 11.84 32.20 15.86
CA TYR A 61 10.96 32.63 14.78
C TYR A 61 11.49 32.29 13.38
N ARG A 62 12.80 32.49 13.13
CA ARG A 62 13.43 32.11 11.86
C ARG A 62 13.37 30.60 11.64
N ASP A 63 13.73 29.80 12.64
CA ASP A 63 13.68 28.34 12.52
C ASP A 63 12.24 27.85 12.27
N ILE A 64 11.22 28.37 12.96
CA ILE A 64 9.83 27.97 12.70
C ILE A 64 9.46 28.30 11.24
N ARG A 65 9.93 29.43 10.68
CA ARG A 65 9.73 29.77 9.27
C ARG A 65 10.45 28.83 8.31
N ASP A 66 11.65 28.38 8.64
CA ASP A 66 12.39 27.43 7.82
C ASP A 66 11.75 26.03 7.90
N CYS A 67 11.28 25.64 9.09
CA CYS A 67 10.50 24.43 9.33
C CYS A 67 9.22 24.41 8.50
N CYS A 68 8.56 25.56 8.30
CA CYS A 68 7.41 25.69 7.41
C CYS A 68 7.77 25.27 5.96
N ALA A 69 8.87 25.78 5.41
CA ALA A 69 9.31 25.43 4.06
C ALA A 69 9.69 23.94 3.94
N GLN A 70 10.45 23.43 4.92
CA GLN A 70 10.81 22.01 4.97
C GLN A 70 9.59 21.09 5.05
N ALA A 71 8.58 21.46 5.86
CA ALA A 71 7.34 20.72 5.98
C ALA A 71 6.57 20.66 4.65
N GLU A 72 6.54 21.74 3.87
CA GLU A 72 5.91 21.75 2.55
C GLU A 72 6.59 20.76 1.60
N ASP A 73 7.91 20.72 1.58
CA ASP A 73 8.67 19.80 0.72
C ASP A 73 8.50 18.35 1.15
N LEU A 74 8.49 18.07 2.46
CA LEU A 74 8.20 16.75 3.00
C LEU A 74 6.77 16.30 2.65
N CYS A 75 5.77 17.20 2.74
CA CYS A 75 4.39 16.91 2.32
C CYS A 75 4.29 16.49 0.84
N LYS A 76 5.07 17.14 -0.04
CA LYS A 76 5.16 16.78 -1.46
C LYS A 76 5.76 15.38 -1.62
N GLN A 77 6.83 15.07 -0.89
CA GLN A 77 7.50 13.77 -0.94
C GLN A 77 6.60 12.62 -0.46
N ILE A 78 5.90 12.79 0.67
CA ILE A 78 4.97 11.79 1.20
C ILE A 78 3.63 11.74 0.43
N LYS A 79 3.46 12.58 -0.60
CA LYS A 79 2.26 12.73 -1.44
C LYS A 79 0.97 12.85 -0.63
N ARG A 80 1.03 13.59 0.47
CA ARG A 80 -0.09 13.80 1.39
C ARG A 80 -0.03 15.20 1.96
N LEU A 81 -1.17 15.89 1.93
CA LEU A 81 -1.31 17.13 2.72
C LEU A 81 -1.22 16.78 4.21
N ALA A 82 -0.27 17.39 4.90
CA ALA A 82 -0.32 17.52 6.35
C ALA A 82 -1.14 18.77 6.67
N PRO A 83 -2.42 18.67 7.08
CA PRO A 83 -3.19 19.85 7.48
C PRO A 83 -2.62 20.47 8.75
N ARG A 84 -1.86 19.69 9.53
CA ARG A 84 -1.22 20.14 10.76
C ARG A 84 0.19 19.55 10.87
N VAL A 85 1.14 20.37 11.30
CA VAL A 85 2.54 19.98 11.57
C VAL A 85 2.85 20.35 13.01
N LEU A 86 3.47 19.43 13.74
CA LEU A 86 3.88 19.65 15.12
C LEU A 86 5.39 19.82 15.16
N ASN A 87 5.85 20.95 15.68
CA ASN A 87 7.26 21.28 15.77
C ASN A 87 7.65 21.37 17.25
N ILE A 88 8.52 20.47 17.70
CA ILE A 88 8.85 20.30 19.11
C ILE A 88 10.31 20.67 19.31
N TYR A 89 10.56 21.67 20.14
CA TYR A 89 11.90 22.07 20.57
C TYR A 89 12.22 21.48 21.93
N VAL A 90 13.44 20.97 22.09
CA VAL A 90 14.01 20.55 23.37
C VAL A 90 15.28 21.38 23.60
N SER A 91 15.21 22.33 24.51
CA SER A 91 16.31 23.26 24.84
C SER A 91 16.64 23.13 26.32
N GLU A 92 17.89 23.36 26.73
CA GLU A 92 18.24 23.31 28.14
C GLU A 92 17.49 24.40 28.92
N TYR A 93 17.43 25.60 28.35
CA TYR A 93 16.75 26.78 28.90
C TYR A 93 15.80 27.41 27.88
N ALA A 94 14.88 28.22 28.37
CA ALA A 94 14.06 29.09 27.54
C ALA A 94 14.88 30.27 26.96
N PRO A 95 14.48 30.82 25.79
CA PRO A 95 15.07 32.06 25.28
C PRO A 95 14.98 33.21 26.29
N VAL A 96 15.93 34.14 26.22
CA VAL A 96 16.06 35.23 27.21
C VAL A 96 15.05 36.36 27.00
N ASP A 97 14.43 36.46 25.82
CA ASP A 97 13.51 37.51 25.38
C ASP A 97 12.03 37.04 25.30
N ASP A 98 11.11 37.89 24.83
CA ASP A 98 9.68 37.57 24.71
C ASP A 98 9.42 36.59 23.54
N TYR A 99 9.67 35.29 23.76
CA TYR A 99 9.55 34.25 22.74
C TYR A 99 8.16 33.58 22.68
N GLU A 100 7.36 33.67 23.75
CA GLU A 100 6.08 32.96 23.87
C GLU A 100 5.10 33.30 22.75
N ILE A 101 5.16 34.54 22.26
CA ILE A 101 4.36 35.04 21.12
C ILE A 101 4.52 34.17 19.86
N TYR A 102 5.69 33.57 19.65
CA TYR A 102 5.97 32.72 18.50
C TYR A 102 5.48 31.27 18.67
N LEU A 103 5.15 30.86 19.89
CA LEU A 103 4.71 29.49 20.21
C LEU A 103 3.18 29.39 20.35
N ASP A 104 2.53 30.43 20.87
CA ASP A 104 1.10 30.39 21.17
C ASP A 104 0.23 30.46 19.90
N GLU A 105 0.67 31.20 18.87
CA GLU A 105 -0.02 31.31 17.59
C GLU A 105 0.51 30.30 16.55
N PRO A 106 -0.37 29.59 15.82
CA PRO A 106 0.07 28.72 14.75
C PRO A 106 0.53 29.52 13.54
N MET A 107 1.62 29.08 12.92
CA MET A 107 1.96 29.56 11.57
C MET A 107 1.18 28.80 10.51
N HIS A 108 0.71 29.53 9.51
CA HIS A 108 -0.04 28.95 8.40
C HIS A 108 0.82 28.91 7.14
N ILE A 109 0.85 27.75 6.48
CA ILE A 109 1.59 27.51 5.23
C ILE A 109 0.62 27.06 4.11
N ASN A 110 1.07 27.03 2.86
CA ASN A 110 0.22 26.74 1.69
C ASN A 110 -1.07 27.60 1.58
N GLY A 111 -0.98 28.90 1.88
CA GLY A 111 -2.13 29.81 1.82
C GLY A 111 -3.24 29.48 2.83
N GLY A 112 -2.86 29.01 4.03
CA GLY A 112 -3.80 28.71 5.12
C GLY A 112 -4.21 27.23 5.24
N LYS A 113 -3.72 26.35 4.35
CA LYS A 113 -4.16 24.94 4.30
C LYS A 113 -3.47 24.04 5.32
N THR A 114 -2.31 24.46 5.81
CA THR A 114 -1.53 23.70 6.79
C THR A 114 -1.19 24.60 7.98
N GLU A 115 -1.45 24.09 9.17
CA GLU A 115 -1.22 24.75 10.45
C GLU A 115 0.01 24.15 11.14
N LEU A 116 1.06 24.94 11.34
CA LEU A 116 2.24 24.54 12.11
C LEU A 116 2.10 25.04 13.55
N ARG A 117 2.15 24.10 14.50
CA ARG A 117 2.12 24.37 15.95
C ARG A 117 3.49 24.07 16.54
N SER A 118 4.05 25.03 17.27
CA SER A 118 5.35 24.89 17.92
C SER A 118 5.18 24.70 19.43
N VAL A 119 5.98 23.82 20.02
CA VAL A 119 6.03 23.58 21.47
C VAL A 119 7.48 23.55 21.91
N LEU A 120 7.82 24.33 22.94
CA LEU A 120 9.13 24.29 23.60
C LEU A 120 9.04 23.43 24.87
N ILE A 121 10.01 22.54 25.05
CA ILE A 121 10.18 21.73 26.25
C ILE A 121 11.56 22.04 26.83
N GLU A 122 11.54 22.65 28.01
CA GLU A 122 12.75 23.03 28.73
C GLU A 122 13.35 21.84 29.49
N GLY A 123 14.68 21.74 29.47
CA GLY A 123 15.43 20.69 30.15
C GLY A 123 15.23 20.74 31.66
N GLU A 124 15.34 21.94 32.26
CA GLU A 124 15.21 22.11 33.72
C GLU A 124 13.79 21.84 34.23
N ASN A 125 12.79 22.33 33.50
CA ASN A 125 11.38 22.23 33.86
C ASN A 125 10.51 21.78 32.67
N PRO A 126 10.50 20.47 32.34
CA PRO A 126 9.78 19.98 31.17
C PRO A 126 8.25 19.93 31.34
N GLY A 127 7.74 20.10 32.57
CA GLY A 127 6.33 19.92 32.92
C GLY A 127 5.36 20.79 32.09
N PRO A 128 5.55 22.11 32.03
CA PRO A 128 4.72 23.01 31.22
C PRO A 128 4.71 22.64 29.73
N GLY A 129 5.89 22.43 29.12
CA GLY A 129 6.03 22.04 27.71
C GLY A 129 5.35 20.70 27.40
N ILE A 130 5.55 19.69 28.25
CA ILE A 130 4.85 18.40 28.14
C ILE A 130 3.33 18.58 28.24
N SER A 131 2.84 19.47 29.10
CA SER A 131 1.41 19.74 29.24
C SER A 131 0.83 20.42 27.99
N LYS A 132 1.58 21.34 27.35
CA LYS A 132 1.26 21.94 26.04
C LYS A 132 1.28 20.90 24.92
N LEU A 133 2.06 19.82 25.03
CA LEU A 133 2.13 18.75 24.03
C LEU A 133 0.93 17.78 24.09
N ARG A 134 0.34 17.58 25.27
CA ARG A 134 -0.75 16.59 25.51
C ARG A 134 -1.96 16.72 24.58
N PRO A 135 -2.48 17.92 24.24
CA PRO A 135 -3.61 18.04 23.32
C PRO A 135 -3.32 17.51 21.91
N PHE A 136 -2.05 17.43 21.54
CA PHE A 136 -1.60 17.05 20.20
C PHE A 136 -1.24 15.56 20.10
N THR A 137 -0.95 14.92 21.23
CA THR A 137 -0.71 13.48 21.32
C THR A 137 -2.01 12.79 21.75
N GLU A 138 -2.60 11.95 20.88
CA GLU A 138 -3.86 11.23 21.16
C GLU A 138 -3.82 10.29 22.39
N SER A 139 -2.65 10.13 23.01
CA SER A 139 -2.44 9.40 24.26
C SER A 139 -1.81 10.30 25.33
N ARG A 140 -1.91 9.93 26.61
CA ARG A 140 -1.15 10.58 27.68
C ARG A 140 0.34 10.40 27.35
N LEU A 141 0.99 11.47 26.87
CA LEU A 141 2.45 11.56 26.89
C LEU A 141 2.90 11.42 28.34
N ALA A 142 3.22 10.19 28.73
CA ALA A 142 3.70 9.84 30.05
C ALA A 142 5.21 9.67 29.95
N ILE A 143 5.93 10.79 29.94
CA ILE A 143 7.36 10.75 30.24
C ILE A 143 7.42 10.51 31.75
N ALA A 144 7.56 9.24 32.15
CA ALA A 144 7.65 8.89 33.55
C ALA A 144 8.86 9.62 34.18
N PRO A 145 8.78 10.08 35.43
CA PRO A 145 9.91 10.69 36.11
C PRO A 145 11.16 9.80 36.09
N GLU A 146 10.99 8.48 36.15
CA GLU A 146 12.05 7.47 36.03
C GLU A 146 12.78 7.51 34.67
N THR A 147 12.06 7.86 33.60
CA THR A 147 12.64 8.07 32.26
C THR A 147 13.57 9.28 32.24
N MET A 148 13.32 10.30 33.07
CA MET A 148 14.18 11.50 33.20
C MET A 148 15.50 11.21 33.92
N SER A 149 15.56 10.15 34.71
CA SER A 149 16.81 9.60 35.28
C SER A 149 17.45 8.52 34.39
N GLY A 150 16.84 8.22 33.25
CA GLY A 150 17.22 7.13 32.36
C GLY A 150 18.41 7.44 31.46
N ASP A 151 18.91 6.39 30.80
CA ASP A 151 19.98 6.49 29.83
C ASP A 151 19.42 6.81 28.43
N ALA A 152 19.75 7.99 27.90
CA ALA A 152 19.41 8.41 26.54
C ALA A 152 19.82 7.38 25.47
N TYR A 153 20.93 6.66 25.69
CA TYR A 153 21.37 5.61 24.78
C TYR A 153 20.40 4.42 24.74
N ALA A 154 19.82 4.04 25.88
CA ALA A 154 18.82 2.97 25.95
C ALA A 154 17.52 3.36 25.23
N LEU A 155 17.08 4.61 25.36
CA LEU A 155 15.92 5.15 24.64
C LEU A 155 16.17 5.20 23.13
N GLN A 156 17.33 5.72 22.72
CA GLN A 156 17.78 5.75 21.33
C GLN A 156 17.80 4.35 20.72
N ARG A 157 18.39 3.37 21.42
CA ARG A 157 18.42 1.98 20.98
C ARG A 157 17.01 1.42 20.78
N THR A 158 16.08 1.70 21.70
CA THR A 158 14.69 1.26 21.59
C THR A 158 14.01 1.84 20.34
N VAL A 159 14.25 3.11 20.03
CA VAL A 159 13.72 3.78 18.82
C VAL A 159 14.23 3.11 17.55
N PHE A 160 15.54 2.88 17.44
CA PHE A 160 16.12 2.25 16.25
C PHE A 160 15.75 0.77 16.11
N GLU A 161 15.66 0.01 17.22
CA GLU A 161 15.19 -1.37 17.19
C GLU A 161 13.73 -1.48 16.71
N ALA A 162 12.88 -0.51 17.08
CA ALA A 162 11.51 -0.45 16.59
C ALA A 162 11.45 -0.16 15.09
N GLU A 163 12.30 0.74 14.57
CA GLU A 163 12.34 1.04 13.13
C GLU A 163 12.91 -0.13 12.33
N ALA A 164 14.01 -0.74 12.78
CA ALA A 164 14.59 -1.92 12.15
C ALA A 164 13.61 -3.11 12.12
N ARG A 165 12.83 -3.30 13.19
CA ARG A 165 11.79 -4.34 13.24
C ARG A 165 10.71 -4.10 12.19
N ARG A 166 10.29 -2.83 11.99
CA ARG A 166 9.30 -2.49 10.96
C ARG A 166 9.82 -2.73 9.56
N GLU A 167 11.05 -2.32 9.27
CA GLU A 167 11.67 -2.58 7.97
C GLU A 167 11.75 -4.08 7.68
N GLU A 168 12.10 -4.88 8.69
CA GLU A 168 12.13 -6.34 8.58
C GLU A 168 10.72 -6.93 8.38
N GLU A 169 9.70 -6.45 9.08
CA GLU A 169 8.30 -6.86 8.85
C GLU A 169 7.82 -6.53 7.43
N GLU A 170 8.18 -5.36 6.91
CA GLU A 170 7.88 -4.97 5.54
C GLU A 170 8.63 -5.83 4.53
N ARG A 171 9.90 -6.16 4.79
CA ARG A 171 10.70 -7.04 3.95
C ARG A 171 10.12 -8.45 3.92
N GLN A 172 9.72 -8.98 5.08
CA GLN A 172 9.09 -10.29 5.19
C GLN A 172 7.76 -10.38 4.44
N LEU A 173 7.02 -9.27 4.31
CA LEU A 173 5.83 -9.21 3.47
C LEU A 173 6.13 -9.55 2.00
N PHE A 174 7.34 -9.26 1.52
CA PHE A 174 7.76 -9.54 0.14
C PHE A 174 8.57 -10.85 -0.02
N ASP A 175 8.72 -11.65 1.04
CA ASP A 175 9.61 -12.81 1.05
C ASP A 175 8.95 -14.09 1.60
N ALA A 176 7.70 -14.42 1.19
CA ALA A 176 7.07 -15.69 1.55
C ALA A 176 7.65 -16.93 0.80
N GLY A 177 8.90 -16.84 0.32
CA GLY A 177 9.64 -17.94 -0.32
C GLY A 177 9.65 -17.91 -1.85
N ARG A 178 10.16 -18.99 -2.46
CA ARG A 178 10.33 -19.07 -3.93
C ARG A 178 8.98 -19.27 -4.63
N PRO A 179 8.68 -18.48 -5.69
CA PRO A 179 7.46 -18.64 -6.48
C PRO A 179 7.45 -20.00 -7.18
N PHE A 180 6.32 -20.69 -7.12
CA PHE A 180 6.14 -22.02 -7.68
C PHE A 180 4.99 -22.02 -8.68
N PHE A 181 3.80 -21.59 -8.25
CA PHE A 181 2.60 -21.61 -9.10
C PHE A 181 2.71 -20.65 -10.28
N THR A 182 3.44 -19.54 -10.13
CA THR A 182 3.77 -18.66 -11.26
C THR A 182 4.38 -19.45 -12.42
N TYR A 183 5.43 -20.24 -12.13
CA TYR A 183 6.13 -21.01 -13.15
C TYR A 183 5.33 -22.22 -13.63
N VAL A 184 4.51 -22.82 -12.76
CA VAL A 184 3.57 -23.87 -13.16
C VAL A 184 2.58 -23.33 -14.18
N PHE A 185 1.95 -22.18 -13.92
CA PHE A 185 1.00 -21.57 -14.86
C PHE A 185 1.67 -21.18 -16.17
N LEU A 186 2.88 -20.61 -16.12
CA LEU A 186 3.67 -20.30 -17.31
C LEU A 186 3.94 -21.56 -18.14
N ALA A 187 4.40 -22.63 -17.51
CA ALA A 187 4.69 -23.91 -18.17
C ALA A 187 3.42 -24.53 -18.79
N VAL A 188 2.30 -24.50 -18.07
CA VAL A 188 1.00 -25.01 -18.58
C VAL A 188 0.54 -24.21 -19.79
N GLN A 189 0.62 -22.87 -19.75
CA GLN A 189 0.21 -22.02 -20.87
C GLN A 189 1.05 -22.27 -22.13
N ILE A 190 2.37 -22.42 -21.96
CA ILE A 190 3.28 -22.76 -23.07
C ILE A 190 2.97 -24.15 -23.61
N ALA A 191 2.77 -25.15 -22.74
CA ALA A 191 2.45 -26.51 -23.17
C ALA A 191 1.14 -26.57 -23.95
N VAL A 192 0.08 -25.92 -23.45
CA VAL A 192 -1.22 -25.83 -24.15
C VAL A 192 -1.06 -25.14 -25.52
N PHE A 193 -0.29 -24.06 -25.59
CA PHE A 193 -0.03 -23.36 -26.85
C PHE A 193 0.69 -24.24 -27.87
N ILE A 194 1.69 -25.02 -27.44
CA ILE A 194 2.41 -25.97 -28.31
C ILE A 194 1.43 -27.03 -28.84
N VAL A 195 0.64 -27.65 -27.96
CA VAL A 195 -0.33 -28.67 -28.36
C VAL A 195 -1.33 -28.11 -29.37
N MET A 196 -1.90 -26.93 -29.10
CA MET A 196 -2.81 -26.27 -30.04
C MET A 196 -2.17 -25.96 -31.39
N SER A 197 -0.90 -25.55 -31.40
CA SER A 197 -0.15 -25.27 -32.62
C SER A 197 -0.03 -26.52 -33.50
N LEU A 198 0.14 -27.69 -32.88
CA LEU A 198 0.28 -28.97 -33.57
C LEU A 198 -1.06 -29.59 -34.03
N THR A 199 -2.17 -29.32 -33.34
CA THR A 199 -3.46 -30.01 -33.59
C THR A 199 -4.48 -29.22 -34.40
N GLY A 200 -4.19 -27.97 -34.77
CA GLY A 200 -5.16 -27.12 -35.50
C GLY A 200 -4.83 -25.63 -35.57
N GLY A 201 -3.72 -25.20 -34.97
CA GLY A 201 -3.27 -23.80 -34.96
C GLY A 201 -3.93 -22.97 -33.86
N THR A 202 -3.25 -21.88 -33.47
CA THR A 202 -3.65 -21.05 -32.32
C THR A 202 -4.53 -19.86 -32.70
N GLN A 203 -4.80 -19.66 -33.99
CA GLN A 203 -5.65 -18.60 -34.53
C GLN A 203 -6.93 -19.14 -35.19
N ASN A 204 -7.09 -20.46 -35.27
CA ASN A 204 -8.29 -21.08 -35.80
C ASN A 204 -9.40 -21.07 -34.74
N THR A 205 -10.52 -20.42 -35.04
CA THR A 205 -11.67 -20.27 -34.12
C THR A 205 -12.22 -21.61 -33.63
N GLN A 206 -12.34 -22.60 -34.51
CA GLN A 206 -12.86 -23.93 -34.14
C GLN A 206 -11.92 -24.65 -33.18
N ASN A 207 -10.60 -24.53 -33.40
CA ASN A 207 -9.61 -25.10 -32.49
C ASN A 207 -9.61 -24.37 -31.13
N LEU A 208 -9.77 -23.04 -31.11
CA LEU A 208 -9.93 -22.28 -29.88
C LEU A 208 -11.15 -22.76 -29.06
N ILE A 209 -12.30 -22.91 -29.71
CA ILE A 209 -13.53 -23.41 -29.07
C ILE A 209 -13.32 -24.84 -28.56
N ARG A 210 -12.67 -25.72 -29.34
CA ARG A 210 -12.36 -27.10 -28.93
C ARG A 210 -11.52 -27.16 -27.66
N PHE A 211 -10.51 -26.31 -27.52
CA PHE A 211 -9.63 -26.29 -26.36
C PHE A 211 -10.23 -25.60 -25.12
N GLY A 212 -11.35 -24.89 -25.27
CA GLY A 212 -12.04 -24.29 -24.14
C GLY A 212 -12.06 -22.77 -24.10
N ALA A 213 -11.83 -22.10 -25.22
CA ALA A 213 -12.03 -20.65 -25.29
C ALA A 213 -13.46 -20.30 -24.86
N LYS A 214 -13.60 -19.10 -24.29
CA LYS A 214 -14.88 -18.57 -23.87
C LYS A 214 -15.75 -18.38 -25.10
N TYR A 215 -16.90 -19.03 -25.09
CA TYR A 215 -17.89 -18.97 -26.16
C TYR A 215 -19.28 -19.09 -25.55
N ASN A 216 -20.05 -17.99 -25.62
CA ASN A 216 -21.30 -17.83 -24.87
C ASN A 216 -22.33 -18.95 -25.13
N PRO A 217 -22.61 -19.35 -26.39
CA PRO A 217 -23.63 -20.38 -26.64
C PRO A 217 -23.37 -21.68 -25.90
N LEU A 218 -22.13 -22.18 -25.92
CA LEU A 218 -21.77 -23.42 -25.23
C LEU A 218 -21.75 -23.27 -23.70
N ILE A 219 -21.50 -22.07 -23.17
CA ILE A 219 -21.64 -21.79 -21.74
C ILE A 219 -23.10 -21.89 -21.32
N MET A 220 -24.03 -21.35 -22.12
CA MET A 220 -25.47 -21.44 -21.90
C MET A 220 -25.98 -22.88 -21.99
N GLU A 221 -25.37 -23.72 -22.84
CA GLU A 221 -25.61 -25.16 -22.92
C GLU A 221 -24.99 -25.97 -21.75
N GLY A 222 -24.38 -25.31 -20.76
CA GLY A 222 -23.88 -25.94 -19.54
C GLY A 222 -22.38 -26.27 -19.53
N GLN A 223 -21.60 -25.84 -20.53
CA GLN A 223 -20.13 -26.01 -20.54
C GLN A 223 -19.43 -24.97 -19.63
N TYR A 224 -19.78 -24.92 -18.34
CA TYR A 224 -19.29 -23.92 -17.38
C TYR A 224 -17.77 -23.93 -17.17
N TRP A 225 -17.10 -25.05 -17.49
CA TRP A 225 -15.64 -25.14 -17.48
C TRP A 225 -14.97 -24.12 -18.42
N ARG A 226 -15.71 -23.59 -19.42
CA ARG A 226 -15.27 -22.47 -20.27
C ARG A 226 -15.17 -21.14 -19.53
N LEU A 227 -15.61 -21.06 -18.27
CA LEU A 227 -15.37 -19.90 -17.41
C LEU A 227 -13.95 -19.88 -16.81
N ILE A 228 -13.22 -21.01 -16.82
CA ILE A 228 -11.85 -21.07 -16.27
C ILE A 228 -10.80 -21.46 -17.32
N MET A 229 -11.11 -22.38 -18.23
CA MET A 229 -10.16 -22.84 -19.24
C MET A 229 -9.53 -21.76 -20.14
N PRO A 230 -10.21 -20.66 -20.50
CA PRO A 230 -9.63 -19.60 -21.32
C PRO A 230 -8.31 -19.03 -20.78
N VAL A 231 -8.08 -19.08 -19.47
CA VAL A 231 -6.84 -18.61 -18.81
C VAL A 231 -5.59 -19.31 -19.36
N PHE A 232 -5.71 -20.54 -19.85
CA PHE A 232 -4.58 -21.34 -20.33
C PHE A 232 -4.37 -21.28 -21.84
N ILE A 233 -5.29 -20.63 -22.58
CA ILE A 233 -5.35 -20.64 -24.04
C ILE A 233 -4.90 -19.28 -24.58
N HIS A 234 -4.11 -19.24 -25.64
CA HIS A 234 -3.62 -17.98 -26.21
C HIS A 234 -3.78 -17.93 -27.73
N ILE A 235 -4.24 -16.78 -28.22
CA ILE A 235 -4.49 -16.51 -29.64
C ILE A 235 -3.23 -15.95 -30.30
N GLY A 236 -2.42 -16.82 -30.87
CA GLY A 236 -1.16 -16.45 -31.53
C GLY A 236 0.00 -16.15 -30.58
N ILE A 237 1.21 -16.15 -31.14
CA ILE A 237 2.46 -16.13 -30.36
C ILE A 237 2.67 -14.83 -29.59
N MET A 238 2.32 -13.68 -30.18
CA MET A 238 2.48 -12.38 -29.52
C MET A 238 1.59 -12.28 -28.27
N HIS A 239 0.38 -12.82 -28.34
CA HIS A 239 -0.53 -12.83 -27.19
C HIS A 239 -0.01 -13.72 -26.05
N LEU A 240 0.54 -14.89 -26.37
CA LEU A 240 1.21 -15.74 -25.38
C LEU A 240 2.41 -15.00 -24.76
N PHE A 241 3.27 -14.40 -25.59
CA PHE A 241 4.48 -13.73 -25.15
C PHE A 241 4.17 -12.59 -24.16
N MET A 242 3.22 -11.70 -24.48
CA MET A 242 2.89 -10.57 -23.61
C MET A 242 2.29 -11.00 -22.28
N ASN A 243 1.42 -12.02 -22.26
CA ASN A 243 0.88 -12.57 -21.02
C ASN A 243 1.95 -13.30 -20.20
N SER A 244 2.79 -14.09 -20.86
CA SER A 244 3.90 -14.82 -20.24
C SER A 244 4.88 -13.86 -19.57
N LEU A 245 5.25 -12.78 -20.27
CA LEU A 245 6.13 -11.74 -19.76
C LEU A 245 5.50 -11.03 -18.54
N SER A 246 4.21 -10.68 -18.64
CA SER A 246 3.50 -10.01 -17.55
C SER A 246 3.37 -10.93 -16.32
N LEU A 247 3.03 -12.20 -16.52
CA LEU A 247 2.97 -13.20 -15.45
C LEU A 247 4.36 -13.45 -14.84
N TYR A 248 5.42 -13.47 -15.64
CA TYR A 248 6.79 -13.66 -15.16
C TYR A 248 7.26 -12.53 -14.24
N TYR A 249 6.88 -11.27 -14.51
CA TYR A 249 7.27 -10.15 -13.64
C TYR A 249 6.34 -9.97 -12.44
N ILE A 250 5.03 -10.10 -12.63
CA ILE A 250 4.03 -9.79 -11.60
C ILE A 250 3.72 -11.01 -10.73
N GLY A 251 3.67 -12.20 -11.33
CA GLY A 251 3.36 -13.45 -10.65
C GLY A 251 4.25 -13.70 -9.44
N PRO A 252 5.59 -13.65 -9.56
CA PRO A 252 6.50 -13.85 -8.44
C PRO A 252 6.28 -12.87 -7.29
N LEU A 253 6.02 -11.60 -7.62
CA LEU A 253 5.77 -10.57 -6.62
C LEU A 253 4.51 -10.90 -5.81
N VAL A 254 3.39 -11.18 -6.48
CA VAL A 254 2.14 -11.51 -5.78
C VAL A 254 2.25 -12.84 -5.04
N GLU A 255 2.93 -13.85 -5.62
CA GLU A 255 3.13 -15.14 -4.98
C GLU A 255 4.00 -15.05 -3.72
N ARG A 256 5.01 -14.18 -3.71
CA ARG A 256 5.81 -13.90 -2.51
C ARG A 256 5.05 -13.11 -1.45
N ILE A 257 4.05 -12.31 -1.83
CA ILE A 257 3.27 -11.52 -0.86
C ILE A 257 2.17 -12.36 -0.21
N TYR A 258 1.45 -13.15 -1.02
CA TYR A 258 0.30 -13.92 -0.55
C TYR A 258 0.65 -15.38 -0.21
N GLY A 259 1.79 -15.87 -0.67
CA GLY A 259 2.17 -17.28 -0.61
C GLY A 259 1.46 -18.13 -1.67
N LYS A 260 2.02 -19.32 -1.91
CA LYS A 260 1.67 -20.24 -3.02
C LYS A 260 0.17 -20.50 -3.19
N ALA A 261 -0.50 -21.01 -2.15
CA ALA A 261 -1.91 -21.41 -2.24
C ALA A 261 -2.85 -20.22 -2.46
N ARG A 262 -2.59 -19.10 -1.78
CA ARG A 262 -3.41 -17.88 -1.92
C ARG A 262 -3.22 -17.24 -3.28
N PHE A 263 -2.00 -17.23 -3.80
CA PHE A 263 -1.72 -16.78 -5.17
C PHE A 263 -2.49 -17.60 -6.20
N ALA A 264 -2.46 -18.93 -6.11
CA ALA A 264 -3.20 -19.79 -7.02
C ALA A 264 -4.71 -19.50 -6.98
N LEU A 265 -5.28 -19.30 -5.78
CA LEU A 265 -6.68 -18.90 -5.61
C LEU A 265 -6.98 -17.53 -6.22
N ILE A 266 -6.14 -16.52 -5.97
CA ILE A 266 -6.28 -15.17 -6.55
C ILE A 266 -6.25 -15.25 -8.08
N TYR A 267 -5.28 -15.95 -8.65
CA TYR A 267 -5.07 -16.05 -10.08
C TYR A 267 -6.25 -16.75 -10.78
N LEU A 268 -6.67 -17.91 -10.28
CA LEU A 268 -7.76 -18.68 -10.86
C LEU A 268 -9.12 -18.01 -10.65
N PHE A 269 -9.37 -17.44 -9.47
CA PHE A 269 -10.61 -16.73 -9.19
C PHE A 269 -10.75 -15.47 -10.05
N ALA A 270 -9.66 -14.70 -10.23
CA ALA A 270 -9.67 -13.55 -11.13
C ALA A 270 -9.86 -13.94 -12.60
N GLY A 271 -9.24 -15.04 -13.04
CA GLY A 271 -9.48 -15.60 -14.37
C GLY A 271 -10.96 -15.96 -14.57
N PHE A 272 -11.56 -16.61 -13.56
CA PHE A 272 -12.98 -16.94 -13.55
C PHE A 272 -13.88 -15.70 -13.59
N THR A 273 -13.69 -14.72 -12.71
CA THR A 273 -14.53 -13.51 -12.68
C THR A 273 -14.34 -12.64 -13.91
N GLY A 274 -13.13 -12.60 -14.48
CA GLY A 274 -12.87 -11.98 -15.77
C GLY A 274 -13.66 -12.65 -16.88
N CYS A 275 -13.60 -13.98 -16.98
CA CYS A 275 -14.37 -14.72 -17.98
C CYS A 275 -15.88 -14.56 -17.78
N LEU A 276 -16.35 -14.55 -16.52
CA LEU A 276 -17.75 -14.32 -16.18
C LEU A 276 -18.23 -12.92 -16.59
N ALA A 277 -17.43 -11.87 -16.33
CA ALA A 277 -17.74 -10.51 -16.78
C ALA A 277 -17.76 -10.42 -18.31
N SER A 278 -16.78 -11.03 -18.99
CA SER A 278 -16.78 -11.13 -20.45
C SER A 278 -18.01 -11.86 -20.98
N PHE A 279 -18.43 -12.97 -20.34
CA PHE A 279 -19.63 -13.70 -20.72
C PHE A 279 -20.88 -12.81 -20.67
N LEU A 280 -21.05 -12.06 -19.58
CA LEU A 280 -22.23 -11.21 -19.36
C LEU A 280 -22.29 -9.99 -20.29
N PHE A 281 -21.14 -9.40 -20.62
CA PHE A 281 -21.09 -8.08 -21.27
C PHE A 281 -20.46 -8.07 -22.66
N SER A 282 -19.95 -9.21 -23.14
CA SER A 282 -19.33 -9.32 -24.46
C SER A 282 -19.79 -10.60 -25.17
N PRO A 283 -20.28 -10.51 -26.42
CA PRO A 283 -20.60 -11.70 -27.22
C PRO A 283 -19.35 -12.33 -27.85
N SER A 284 -18.21 -11.63 -27.84
CA SER A 284 -17.00 -12.05 -28.53
C SER A 284 -16.38 -13.32 -27.93
N LEU A 285 -15.75 -14.12 -28.78
CA LEU A 285 -14.87 -15.21 -28.36
C LEU A 285 -13.64 -14.62 -27.66
N SER A 286 -13.26 -15.22 -26.53
CA SER A 286 -12.13 -14.75 -25.73
C SER A 286 -11.29 -15.91 -25.20
N ALA A 287 -9.98 -15.70 -25.16
CA ALA A 287 -8.99 -16.62 -24.61
C ALA A 287 -7.76 -15.82 -24.20
N GLY A 288 -7.14 -16.18 -23.08
CA GLY A 288 -5.92 -15.54 -22.59
C GLY A 288 -5.88 -15.50 -21.07
N ALA A 289 -4.66 -15.47 -20.54
CA ALA A 289 -4.39 -15.28 -19.13
C ALA A 289 -4.65 -13.83 -18.64
N SER A 290 -4.93 -12.90 -19.54
CA SER A 290 -4.92 -11.46 -19.25
C SER A 290 -5.90 -11.05 -18.15
N GLY A 291 -7.10 -11.64 -18.08
CA GLY A 291 -8.03 -11.42 -16.96
C GLY A 291 -7.44 -11.84 -15.60
N ALA A 292 -6.77 -12.99 -15.53
CA ALA A 292 -6.10 -13.45 -14.32
C ALA A 292 -4.91 -12.55 -13.93
N ILE A 293 -4.16 -12.05 -14.92
CA ILE A 293 -3.05 -11.10 -14.70
C ILE A 293 -3.56 -9.74 -14.21
N PHE A 294 -4.65 -9.23 -14.76
CA PHE A 294 -5.35 -8.07 -14.20
C PHE A 294 -5.80 -8.33 -12.75
N GLY A 295 -6.19 -9.56 -12.43
CA GLY A 295 -6.40 -9.97 -11.05
C GLY A 295 -5.20 -9.84 -10.14
N LEU A 296 -3.99 -10.15 -10.64
CA LEU A 296 -2.76 -9.93 -9.88
C LEU A 296 -2.53 -8.44 -9.60
N PHE A 297 -2.80 -7.56 -10.57
CA PHE A 297 -2.81 -6.11 -10.32
C PHE A 297 -3.86 -5.71 -9.27
N GLY A 298 -5.05 -6.32 -9.30
CA GLY A 298 -6.10 -6.11 -8.29
C GLY A 298 -5.64 -6.53 -6.89
N ALA A 299 -4.94 -7.65 -6.78
CA ALA A 299 -4.34 -8.09 -5.53
C ALA A 299 -3.22 -7.14 -5.05
N LEU A 300 -2.45 -6.52 -5.94
CA LEU A 300 -1.51 -5.47 -5.57
C LEU A 300 -2.21 -4.19 -5.11
N LEU A 301 -3.34 -3.80 -5.72
CA LEU A 301 -4.15 -2.67 -5.25
C LEU A 301 -4.71 -2.89 -3.84
N TYR A 302 -5.02 -4.14 -3.46
CA TYR A 302 -5.42 -4.45 -2.08
C TYR A 302 -4.35 -4.08 -1.06
N ILE A 303 -3.07 -4.20 -1.41
CA ILE A 303 -1.94 -3.75 -0.57
C ILE A 303 -2.02 -2.24 -0.35
N GLY A 304 -2.45 -1.46 -1.35
CA GLY A 304 -2.69 -0.02 -1.20
C GLY A 304 -3.75 0.34 -0.16
N THR A 305 -4.63 -0.60 0.20
CA THR A 305 -5.62 -0.42 1.27
C THR A 305 -5.13 -0.89 2.64
N ALA A 306 -4.31 -1.95 2.68
CA ALA A 306 -3.81 -2.54 3.91
C ALA A 306 -2.50 -1.92 4.41
N TYR A 307 -1.61 -1.54 3.49
CA TYR A 307 -0.28 -0.99 3.71
C TYR A 307 -0.04 0.19 2.76
N ARG A 308 -0.87 1.23 2.89
CA ARG A 308 -0.89 2.40 1.99
C ARG A 308 0.49 3.02 1.75
N ASP A 309 1.22 3.33 2.82
CA ASP A 309 2.52 3.99 2.72
C ASP A 309 3.55 3.13 2.02
N LEU A 310 3.60 1.84 2.40
CA LEU A 310 4.47 0.87 1.75
C LEU A 310 4.16 0.76 0.27
N PHE A 311 2.88 0.63 -0.10
CA PHE A 311 2.44 0.54 -1.49
C PHE A 311 2.91 1.74 -2.31
N PHE A 312 2.60 2.97 -1.87
CA PHE A 312 2.96 4.17 -2.64
C PHE A 312 4.48 4.43 -2.68
N ARG A 313 5.22 3.97 -1.67
CA ARG A 313 6.69 4.06 -1.62
C ARG A 313 7.38 3.04 -2.53
N THR A 314 6.82 1.84 -2.73
CA THR A 314 7.52 0.75 -3.44
C THR A 314 7.01 0.47 -4.85
N MET A 315 5.70 0.32 -5.05
CA MET A 315 5.15 -0.21 -6.31
C MET A 315 3.92 0.52 -6.84
N GLY A 316 3.28 1.35 -6.02
CA GLY A 316 1.96 1.91 -6.29
C GLY A 316 1.88 2.75 -7.55
N PRO A 317 2.76 3.74 -7.77
CA PRO A 317 2.77 4.52 -9.00
C PRO A 317 2.90 3.63 -10.24
N SER A 318 3.85 2.69 -10.25
CA SER A 318 4.07 1.79 -11.38
C SER A 318 2.86 0.89 -11.64
N VAL A 319 2.26 0.30 -10.60
CA VAL A 319 1.05 -0.53 -10.72
C VAL A 319 -0.12 0.28 -11.30
N ILE A 320 -0.38 1.47 -10.76
CA ILE A 320 -1.48 2.32 -11.22
C ILE A 320 -1.26 2.76 -12.68
N THR A 321 -0.05 3.20 -13.02
CA THR A 321 0.29 3.59 -14.40
C THR A 321 0.13 2.43 -15.36
N LEU A 322 0.60 1.21 -15.01
CA LEU A 322 0.43 0.03 -15.86
C LEU A 322 -1.04 -0.34 -16.07
N ILE A 323 -1.87 -0.27 -15.04
CA ILE A 323 -3.32 -0.51 -15.16
C ILE A 323 -3.94 0.50 -16.12
N ILE A 324 -3.64 1.80 -15.96
CA ILE A 324 -4.18 2.86 -16.81
C ILE A 324 -3.75 2.65 -18.27
N ILE A 325 -2.46 2.41 -18.52
CA ILE A 325 -1.95 2.19 -19.87
C ILE A 325 -2.61 0.97 -20.52
N ASN A 326 -2.69 -0.16 -19.82
CA ASN A 326 -3.28 -1.37 -20.38
C ASN A 326 -4.79 -1.21 -20.64
N LEU A 327 -5.53 -0.51 -19.78
CA LEU A 327 -6.95 -0.23 -20.04
C LEU A 327 -7.13 0.72 -21.23
N VAL A 328 -6.39 1.83 -21.29
CA VAL A 328 -6.47 2.77 -22.43
C VAL A 328 -6.13 2.08 -23.74
N PHE A 329 -5.06 1.29 -23.76
CA PHE A 329 -4.68 0.48 -24.92
C PHE A 329 -5.76 -0.56 -25.25
N GLY A 330 -6.30 -1.24 -24.24
CA GLY A 330 -7.38 -2.21 -24.36
C GLY A 330 -8.65 -1.66 -25.01
N PHE A 331 -9.05 -0.44 -24.64
CA PHE A 331 -10.18 0.25 -25.26
C PHE A 331 -9.87 0.81 -26.65
N SER A 332 -8.58 0.97 -27.01
CA SER A 332 -8.16 1.52 -28.30
C SER A 332 -7.99 0.46 -29.39
N VAL A 333 -7.80 -0.81 -29.03
CA VAL A 333 -7.54 -1.90 -29.98
C VAL A 333 -8.73 -2.86 -30.02
N SER A 334 -9.29 -3.08 -31.21
CA SER A 334 -10.37 -4.03 -31.42
C SER A 334 -9.91 -5.48 -31.17
N GLY A 335 -10.79 -6.27 -30.56
CA GLY A 335 -10.50 -7.68 -30.21
C GLY A 335 -9.92 -7.88 -28.81
N ILE A 336 -9.70 -6.82 -28.02
CA ILE A 336 -9.33 -6.93 -26.59
C ILE A 336 -10.58 -7.03 -25.72
N ASP A 337 -10.56 -7.98 -24.79
CA ASP A 337 -11.66 -8.24 -23.85
C ASP A 337 -11.56 -7.37 -22.60
N ASN A 338 -11.98 -6.11 -22.72
CA ASN A 338 -11.92 -5.13 -21.63
C ASN A 338 -12.82 -5.49 -20.44
N PHE A 339 -13.97 -6.13 -20.68
CA PHE A 339 -14.82 -6.64 -19.60
C PHE A 339 -14.13 -7.78 -18.84
N GLY A 340 -13.38 -8.63 -19.56
CA GLY A 340 -12.49 -9.62 -18.96
C GLY A 340 -11.42 -8.99 -18.07
N HIS A 341 -10.76 -7.92 -18.52
CA HIS A 341 -9.75 -7.21 -17.72
C HIS A 341 -10.33 -6.57 -16.47
N LEU A 342 -11.46 -5.86 -16.59
CA LEU A 342 -12.11 -5.21 -15.45
C LEU A 342 -12.67 -6.24 -14.44
N GLY A 343 -13.32 -7.29 -14.91
CA GLY A 343 -13.80 -8.39 -14.08
C GLY A 343 -12.67 -9.15 -13.39
N GLY A 344 -11.53 -9.31 -14.07
CA GLY A 344 -10.32 -9.87 -13.51
C GLY A 344 -9.71 -8.98 -12.42
N LEU A 345 -9.53 -7.69 -12.70
CA LEU A 345 -9.00 -6.70 -11.75
C LEU A 345 -9.82 -6.66 -10.46
N PHE A 346 -11.15 -6.55 -10.59
CA PHE A 346 -12.05 -6.53 -9.45
C PHE A 346 -12.06 -7.87 -8.70
N GLY A 347 -12.12 -9.00 -9.42
CA GLY A 347 -12.13 -10.32 -8.80
C GLY A 347 -10.83 -10.66 -8.07
N GLY A 348 -9.68 -10.25 -8.60
CA GLY A 348 -8.39 -10.41 -7.93
C GLY A 348 -8.26 -9.55 -6.66
N PHE A 349 -8.75 -8.31 -6.70
CA PHE A 349 -8.86 -7.47 -5.49
C PHE A 349 -9.75 -8.13 -4.43
N LEU A 350 -10.91 -8.66 -4.85
CA LEU A 350 -11.85 -9.33 -3.97
C LEU A 350 -11.29 -10.64 -3.41
N ALA A 351 -10.61 -11.45 -4.22
CA ALA A 351 -9.91 -12.65 -3.77
C ALA A 351 -8.84 -12.31 -2.74
N ALA A 352 -8.05 -11.25 -2.97
CA ALA A 352 -7.06 -10.78 -2.01
C ALA A 352 -7.69 -10.36 -0.66
N CYS A 353 -8.86 -9.69 -0.69
CA CYS A 353 -9.64 -9.40 0.52
C CYS A 353 -10.06 -10.67 1.27
N ILE A 354 -10.48 -11.72 0.56
CA ILE A 354 -10.95 -13.00 1.14
C ILE A 354 -9.79 -13.78 1.76
N VAL A 355 -8.72 -14.01 0.98
CA VAL A 355 -7.60 -14.86 1.42
C VAL A 355 -6.68 -14.19 2.43
N HIS A 356 -6.63 -12.85 2.38
CA HIS A 356 -5.80 -11.98 3.20
C HIS A 356 -4.30 -12.35 3.22
N PHE A 357 -3.49 -11.64 3.99
CA PHE A 357 -2.05 -11.90 4.09
C PHE A 357 -1.76 -13.19 4.90
N PRO A 358 -0.64 -13.90 4.62
CA PRO A 358 -0.23 -15.06 5.39
C PRO A 358 -0.20 -14.78 6.90
N LYS A 359 -0.69 -15.73 7.70
CA LYS A 359 -0.74 -15.67 9.17
C LYS A 359 -1.51 -14.48 9.76
N ARG A 360 -2.20 -13.67 8.94
CA ARG A 360 -3.07 -12.58 9.39
C ARG A 360 -4.53 -12.93 9.10
N LYS A 361 -5.44 -12.53 9.98
CA LYS A 361 -6.88 -12.65 9.78
C LYS A 361 -7.54 -11.30 10.04
N ARG A 362 -8.52 -10.95 9.23
CA ARG A 362 -9.30 -9.72 9.39
C ARG A 362 -10.74 -9.99 8.99
N ILE A 363 -11.48 -10.63 9.90
CA ILE A 363 -12.84 -11.14 9.67
C ILE A 363 -13.76 -10.03 9.13
N GLY A 364 -13.65 -8.80 9.65
CA GLY A 364 -14.42 -7.65 9.18
C GLY A 364 -14.16 -7.22 7.73
N VAL A 365 -13.11 -7.71 7.08
CA VAL A 365 -12.86 -7.54 5.63
C VAL A 365 -13.17 -8.82 4.87
N GLN A 366 -12.78 -9.98 5.42
CA GLN A 366 -12.91 -11.28 4.76
C GLN A 366 -14.37 -11.71 4.57
N LEU A 367 -15.23 -11.57 5.59
CA LEU A 367 -16.63 -11.99 5.51
C LEU A 367 -17.43 -11.15 4.49
N PRO A 368 -17.42 -9.80 4.54
CA PRO A 368 -18.10 -9.01 3.51
C PRO A 368 -17.58 -9.31 2.11
N ALA A 369 -16.26 -9.45 1.93
CA ALA A 369 -15.68 -9.79 0.64
C ALA A 369 -16.17 -11.14 0.10
N LEU A 370 -16.27 -12.14 0.98
CA LEU A 370 -16.80 -13.46 0.62
C LEU A 370 -18.29 -13.40 0.24
N LEU A 371 -19.11 -12.65 0.98
CA LEU A 371 -20.53 -12.46 0.67
C LEU A 371 -20.73 -11.73 -0.67
N ILE A 372 -19.94 -10.69 -0.92
CA ILE A 372 -19.95 -9.96 -2.20
C ILE A 372 -19.55 -10.90 -3.33
N ALA A 373 -18.49 -11.71 -3.15
CA ALA A 373 -18.07 -12.69 -4.15
C ALA A 373 -19.17 -13.71 -4.44
N ALA A 374 -19.75 -14.32 -3.40
CA ALA A 374 -20.83 -15.29 -3.54
C ALA A 374 -22.05 -14.68 -4.26
N PHE A 375 -22.44 -13.46 -3.90
CA PHE A 375 -23.53 -12.75 -4.55
C PHE A 375 -23.26 -12.49 -6.04
N LEU A 376 -22.06 -12.00 -6.39
CA LEU A 376 -21.70 -11.72 -7.78
C LEU A 376 -21.61 -12.99 -8.62
N VAL A 377 -21.05 -14.07 -8.07
CA VAL A 377 -21.02 -15.38 -8.73
C VAL A 377 -22.45 -15.88 -8.95
N TYR A 378 -23.29 -15.82 -7.93
CA TYR A 378 -24.69 -16.24 -8.03
C TYR A 378 -25.46 -15.44 -9.09
N MET A 379 -25.33 -14.11 -9.08
CA MET A 379 -25.98 -13.24 -10.07
C MET A 379 -25.45 -13.50 -11.49
N GLY A 380 -24.14 -13.70 -11.65
CA GLY A 380 -23.56 -14.01 -12.95
C GLY A 380 -23.99 -15.38 -13.48
N LEU A 381 -24.08 -16.40 -12.62
CA LEU A 381 -24.60 -17.71 -12.99
C LEU A 381 -26.10 -17.68 -13.31
N ARG A 382 -26.90 -16.86 -12.60
CA ARG A 382 -28.30 -16.61 -12.98
C ARG A 382 -28.41 -15.95 -14.35
N GLY A 383 -27.48 -15.06 -14.71
CA GLY A 383 -27.43 -14.47 -16.05
C GLY A 383 -27.20 -15.48 -17.18
N ILE A 384 -26.73 -16.69 -16.88
CA ILE A 384 -26.58 -17.77 -17.87
C ILE A 384 -27.95 -18.37 -18.24
N HIS A 385 -28.89 -18.40 -17.29
CA HIS A 385 -30.25 -18.91 -17.44
C HIS A 385 -31.24 -17.79 -17.09
N PRO A 386 -31.47 -16.81 -17.99
CA PRO A 386 -32.54 -15.85 -17.78
C PRO A 386 -33.83 -16.63 -17.58
N ALA A 387 -34.51 -16.43 -16.45
CA ALA A 387 -35.80 -17.08 -16.20
C ALA A 387 -36.75 -16.73 -17.35
N ASP A 388 -37.36 -17.76 -17.93
CA ASP A 388 -38.35 -17.66 -19.00
C ASP A 388 -39.52 -16.72 -18.65
#